data_AF-A0A183HS44-F1
#
_entry.id   AF-A0A183HS44-F1
#
_cell.length_a   1.000
_cell.length_b   1.000
_cell.length_c   1.000
_cell.angle_alpha   90.00
_cell.angle_beta   90.00
_cell.angle_gamma   90.00
#
_symmetry.space_group_name_H-M   'P 1'
#
loop_
_entity.id
_entity.type
_entity.pdbx_description
1 polymer ?
#
loop_
_entity_poly.entity_id
_entity_poly.type
_entity_poly.pdbx_seq_one_letter_code
_entity_poly.pdbx_strand_id
1 'polypeptide(L)'
;MSTDAIPPEVVEQLRRFNEALTVLEDAYQKHFSNSLEENMQRPPLEKLEIDLMSVFVINSLYWMLLCTHGQKPKDNELLQNE
;
A
#
# COMPACT_ATOMS: atom_id res chain seq x y z
N MET A 1 -38.00 -3.62 -10.85
CA MET A 1 -37.25 -4.45 -9.90
C MET A 1 -35.80 -4.02 -10.04
N SER A 2 -35.30 -3.21 -9.11
CA SER A 2 -33.98 -2.57 -9.25
C SER A 2 -32.92 -3.52 -8.70
N THR A 3 -32.44 -4.42 -9.56
CA THR A 3 -31.52 -5.51 -9.19
C THR A 3 -30.05 -5.18 -9.49
N ASP A 4 -29.68 -3.90 -9.58
CA ASP A 4 -28.32 -3.43 -9.94
C ASP A 4 -27.60 -2.71 -8.78
N ALA A 5 -28.08 -2.84 -7.54
CA ALA A 5 -27.36 -2.29 -6.40
C ALA A 5 -26.21 -3.24 -6.00
N ILE A 6 -24.99 -2.71 -5.92
CA ILE A 6 -23.83 -3.43 -5.35
C ILE A 6 -24.22 -3.92 -3.95
N PRO A 7 -23.95 -5.19 -3.59
CA PRO A 7 -24.29 -5.73 -2.27
C PRO A 7 -23.73 -4.83 -1.15
N PRO A 8 -24.52 -4.55 -0.09
CA PRO A 8 -24.09 -3.66 0.98
C PRO A 8 -22.83 -4.15 1.69
N GLU A 9 -22.60 -5.46 1.74
CA GLU A 9 -21.39 -6.06 2.31
C GLU A 9 -20.14 -5.70 1.51
N VAL A 10 -20.26 -5.66 0.18
CA VAL A 10 -19.17 -5.27 -0.73
C VAL A 10 -18.88 -3.77 -0.58
N VAL A 11 -19.93 -2.95 -0.50
CA VAL A 11 -19.78 -1.50 -0.26
C VAL A 11 -19.07 -1.24 1.07
N GLU A 12 -19.46 -1.95 2.13
CA GLU A 12 -18.82 -1.82 3.44
C GLU A 12 -17.36 -2.29 3.42
N GLN A 13 -17.04 -3.38 2.72
CA GLN A 13 -15.67 -3.86 2.57
C GLN A 13 -14.80 -2.85 1.81
N LEU A 14 -15.32 -2.25 0.74
CA LEU A 14 -14.63 -1.19 -0.01
C LEU A 14 -14.44 0.06 0.84
N ARG A 15 -15.44 0.46 1.65
CA ARG A 15 -15.33 1.58 2.59
C ARG A 15 -14.20 1.35 3.59
N ARG A 16 -14.17 0.18 4.22
CA ARG A 16 -13.10 -0.20 5.17
C ARG A 16 -11.73 -0.25 4.53
N PHE A 17 -11.65 -0.73 3.29
CA PHE A 17 -10.40 -0.74 2.53
C PHE A 17 -9.91 0.68 2.25
N ASN A 18 -10.80 1.58 1.82
CA ASN A 18 -10.47 2.99 1.61
C ASN A 18 -10.03 3.67 2.92
N GLU A 19 -10.73 3.45 4.03
CA GLU A 19 -10.34 3.96 5.34
C GLU A 19 -8.95 3.48 5.76
N ALA A 20 -8.63 2.20 5.52
CA ALA A 20 -7.30 1.65 5.79
C ALA A 20 -6.20 2.29 4.92
N LEU A 21 -6.49 2.59 3.65
CA LEU A 21 -5.57 3.30 2.75
C LEU A 21 -5.34 4.75 3.20
N THR A 22 -6.37 5.45 3.68
CA THR A 22 -6.21 6.80 4.24
C THR A 22 -5.33 6.79 5.48
N VAL A 23 -5.53 5.83 6.40
CA VAL A 23 -4.66 5.68 7.58
C VAL A 23 -3.21 5.38 7.18
N LEU A 24 -3.02 4.57 6.14
CA LEU A 24 -1.70 4.29 5.57
C LEU A 24 -1.08 5.59 5.05
N GLU A 25 -1.78 6.33 4.20
CA GLU A 25 -1.33 7.62 3.66
C GLU A 25 -0.94 8.60 4.76
N ASP A 26 -1.79 8.79 5.77
CA ASP A 26 -1.54 9.69 6.91
C ASP A 26 -0.27 9.29 7.69
N ALA A 27 -0.05 8.00 7.91
CA ALA A 27 1.12 7.49 8.61
C ALA A 27 2.42 7.77 7.83
N TYR A 28 2.35 7.61 6.51
CA TYR A 28 3.51 7.74 5.62
C TYR A 28 3.75 9.17 5.14
N GLN A 29 2.76 10.05 5.24
CA GLN A 29 2.88 11.43 4.80
C GLN A 29 4.07 12.12 5.46
N LYS A 30 4.32 11.91 6.76
CA LYS A 30 5.48 12.49 7.46
C LYS A 30 6.83 12.04 6.91
N HIS A 31 6.91 10.81 6.39
CA HIS A 31 8.13 10.21 5.87
C HIS A 31 8.36 10.57 4.39
N PHE A 32 7.29 10.70 3.60
CA PHE A 32 7.36 11.02 2.17
C PHE A 32 7.06 12.49 1.81
N SER A 33 6.80 13.37 2.79
CA SER A 33 6.56 14.80 2.53
C SER A 33 7.80 15.55 2.05
N ASN A 34 8.99 15.00 2.29
CA ASN A 34 10.24 15.64 1.86
C ASN A 34 10.57 15.24 0.44
N SER A 35 11.24 16.12 -0.29
CA SER A 35 11.71 15.80 -1.63
C SER A 35 12.74 14.66 -1.61
N LEU A 36 12.91 13.99 -2.75
CA LEU A 36 13.93 12.95 -2.90
C LEU A 36 15.33 13.51 -2.58
N GLU A 37 15.60 14.75 -2.98
CA GLU A 37 16.86 15.46 -2.75
C GLU A 37 17.09 15.76 -1.27
N GLU A 38 16.05 16.15 -0.53
CA GLU A 38 16.10 16.38 0.92
C GLU A 38 16.36 15.06 1.68
N ASN A 39 15.72 13.97 1.27
CA ASN A 39 15.95 12.65 1.84
C ASN A 39 17.36 12.11 1.55
N MET A 40 17.98 12.50 0.42
CA MET A 40 19.37 12.13 0.11
C MET A 40 20.41 12.81 1.01
N GLN A 41 20.09 13.95 1.61
CA GLN A 41 20.97 14.68 2.53
C GLN A 41 20.85 14.23 3.99
N ARG A 42 19.94 13.29 4.30
CA ARG A 42 19.75 12.76 5.65
C ARG A 42 20.93 11.91 6.11
N PRO A 43 21.14 11.78 7.43
CA PRO A 43 22.10 10.84 7.98
C PRO A 43 21.88 9.41 7.46
N PRO A 44 22.95 8.59 7.33
CA PRO A 44 22.86 7.24 6.76
C PRO A 44 21.81 6.34 7.44
N LEU A 45 21.63 6.47 8.75
CA LEU A 45 20.67 5.67 9.52
C LEU A 45 19.22 6.02 9.18
N GLU A 46 18.89 7.31 9.13
CA GLU A 46 17.54 7.76 8.75
C GLU A 46 17.20 7.39 7.31
N LYS A 47 18.19 7.45 6.42
CA LYS A 47 18.01 7.03 5.03
C LYS A 47 17.69 5.54 4.93
N LEU A 48 18.42 4.69 5.66
CA LEU A 48 18.15 3.25 5.71
C LEU A 48 16.76 2.93 6.27
N GLU A 49 16.30 3.68 7.27
CA GLU A 49 14.96 3.54 7.84
C GLU A 49 13.87 3.86 6.79
N ILE A 50 14.02 4.98 6.09
CA ILE A 50 13.10 5.38 5.01
C ILE A 50 13.11 4.36 3.87
N ASP A 51 14.28 3.90 3.45
CA ASP A 51 14.42 2.91 2.36
C ASP A 51 13.75 1.58 2.75
N LEU A 52 13.98 1.09 3.98
CA LEU A 52 13.37 -0.13 4.48
C LEU A 52 11.84 -0.03 4.56
N MET A 53 11.32 1.09 5.10
CA MET A 53 9.88 1.36 5.14
C MET A 53 9.30 1.42 3.73
N SER A 54 9.98 2.07 2.79
CA SER A 54 9.53 2.23 1.40
C SER A 54 9.39 0.88 0.70
N VAL A 55 10.42 0.01 0.80
CA VAL A 55 10.39 -1.33 0.18
C VAL A 55 9.26 -2.17 0.78
N PHE A 56 9.11 -2.17 2.11
CA PHE A 56 8.06 -2.92 2.78
C PHE A 56 6.66 -2.47 2.35
N VAL A 57 6.42 -1.16 2.28
CA VAL A 57 5.15 -0.58 1.84
C VAL A 57 4.86 -0.93 0.39
N ILE A 58 5.83 -0.75 -0.50
CA ILE A 58 5.66 -1.04 -1.93
C ILE A 58 5.33 -2.52 -2.13
N ASN A 59 6.04 -3.43 -1.45
CA ASN A 59 5.74 -4.86 -1.51
C ASN A 59 4.32 -5.16 -1.01
N SER A 60 3.93 -4.59 0.13
CA SER A 60 2.59 -4.76 0.70
C SER A 60 1.47 -4.21 -0.20
N LEU A 61 1.69 -3.04 -0.81
CA LEU A 61 0.75 -2.44 -1.77
C LEU A 61 0.63 -3.29 -3.04
N TYR A 62 1.73 -3.87 -3.51
CA TYR A 62 1.72 -4.76 -4.68
C TYR A 62 0.92 -6.03 -4.38
N TRP A 63 1.08 -6.63 -3.20
CA TRP A 63 0.24 -7.73 -2.73
C TRP A 63 -1.24 -7.37 -2.75
N MET A 64 -1.61 -6.20 -2.23
CA MET A 64 -3.00 -5.73 -2.24
C MET A 64 -3.52 -5.51 -3.65
N LEU A 65 -2.73 -4.93 -4.56
CA LEU A 65 -3.10 -4.74 -5.96
C LEU A 65 -3.43 -6.07 -6.64
N LEU A 66 -2.60 -7.11 -6.45
CA LEU A 66 -2.86 -8.43 -7.01
C LEU A 66 -4.18 -9.01 -6.49
N CYS A 67 -4.46 -8.86 -5.20
CA CYS A 67 -5.74 -9.26 -4.62
C CYS A 67 -6.93 -8.54 -5.28
N THR A 68 -6.81 -7.25 -5.62
CA THR A 68 -7.90 -6.51 -6.32
C THR A 68 -8.16 -7.02 -7.73
N HIS A 69 -7.15 -7.58 -8.41
CA HIS A 69 -7.28 -8.23 -9.71
C HIS A 69 -7.75 -9.70 -9.62
N GLY A 70 -8.05 -10.20 -8.40
CA GLY A 70 -8.42 -11.59 -8.18
C GLY A 70 -7.25 -12.57 -8.35
N GLN A 71 -6.01 -12.06 -8.40
CA GLN A 71 -4.81 -12.88 -8.45
C GLN A 71 -4.38 -13.26 -7.04
N LYS A 72 -3.88 -14.48 -6.87
CA LYS A 72 -3.30 -14.91 -5.60
C LYS A 72 -1.86 -14.40 -5.55
N PRO A 73 -1.51 -13.51 -4.61
CA PRO A 73 -0.15 -12.97 -4.54
C PRO A 73 0.91 -14.04 -4.33
N LYS A 74 0.55 -15.13 -3.62
CA LYS A 74 1.41 -16.31 -3.38
C LYS A 74 1.80 -17.06 -4.63
N ASP A 75 1.01 -16.96 -5.70
CA ASP A 75 1.25 -17.68 -6.96
C ASP A 75 2.03 -16.79 -7.95
N ASN A 76 2.35 -15.54 -7.58
CA ASN A 76 3.12 -14.63 -8.41
C ASN A 76 4.63 -14.89 -8.22
N GLU A 77 5.29 -15.37 -9.26
CA GLU A 77 6.74 -15.70 -9.26
C GLU A 77 7.62 -14.50 -8.87
N LEU A 78 7.16 -13.27 -9.13
CA LEU A 78 7.89 -12.05 -8.75
C LEU A 78 7.88 -11.79 -7.23
N LEU A 79 6.90 -12.34 -6.51
CA LEU A 79 6.77 -12.23 -5.05
C LEU A 79 7.38 -13.41 -4.30
N GLN A 80 7.76 -14.49 -4.99
CA GLN A 80 8.37 -15.68 -4.40
C GLN A 80 9.91 -15.59 -4.26
N ASN A 81 10.53 -14.55 -4.83
CA ASN A 81 11.98 -14.36 -4.87
C ASN A 81 12.53 -13.35 -3.84
N GLU A 82 11.75 -12.98 -2.82
CA GLU A 82 12.24 -12.24 -1.63
C GLU A 82 12.50 -13.18 -0.44
#